data_AF-A0AA43LTX4-F1
#
_entry.id   AF-A0AA43LTX4-F1
#
_cell.length_a   1.000
_cell.length_b   1.000
_cell.length_c   1.000
_cell.angle_alpha   90.00
_cell.angle_beta   90.00
_cell.angle_gamma   90.00
#
_symmetry.space_group_name_H-M   'P 1'
#
loop_
_entity.id
_entity.type
_entity.pdbx_description
1 polymer ?
#
loop_
_entity_poly.entity_id
_entity_poly.type
_entity_poly.pdbx_seq_one_letter_code
_entity_poly.pdbx_strand_id
1 'polypeptide(L)'
;MKEFLNDTVVPAIMKFVNTKAIMALRNGIIYTMPLTIIGSVFLILACFPYQPVVDWFASMNLLDSMFNVTGATFDILAIAAVIGIAYEYVKAEGLPALNAGIISFVCFLILQDGSVLDANGDAVGGVINKAWTGGKGMICAILVGLVVGYIYSWFIKKDIRIKMPAGVPEGVVNSFTALIPGSY
;
A
#
# COMPACT_ATOMS: atom_id res chain seq x y z
N MET A 1 -29.58 -24.34 -14.17
CA MET A 1 -28.69 -23.78 -13.11
C MET A 1 -27.23 -23.71 -13.55
N LYS A 2 -26.65 -24.77 -14.13
CA LYS A 2 -25.29 -24.73 -14.71
C LYS A 2 -25.16 -23.77 -15.91
N GLU A 3 -26.15 -23.73 -16.80
CA GLU A 3 -26.16 -22.80 -17.95
C GLU A 3 -26.30 -21.33 -17.51
N PHE A 4 -27.23 -21.00 -16.62
CA PHE A 4 -27.33 -19.64 -16.04
C PHE A 4 -26.03 -19.16 -15.36
N LEU A 5 -25.34 -20.08 -14.66
CA LEU A 5 -24.04 -19.78 -14.07
C LEU A 5 -22.98 -19.51 -15.13
N ASN A 6 -22.84 -20.39 -16.13
CA ASN A 6 -21.79 -20.25 -17.15
C ASN A 6 -22.05 -19.14 -18.18
N ASP A 7 -23.30 -18.87 -18.52
CA ASP A 7 -23.65 -17.97 -19.63
C ASP A 7 -23.99 -16.55 -19.16
N THR A 8 -24.34 -16.37 -17.88
CA THR A 8 -24.72 -15.05 -17.34
C THR A 8 -23.82 -14.62 -16.18
N VAL A 9 -23.61 -15.48 -15.18
CA VAL A 9 -22.89 -15.10 -13.96
C VAL A 9 -21.37 -15.04 -14.18
N VAL A 10 -20.79 -16.09 -14.77
CA VAL A 10 -19.35 -16.16 -15.04
C VAL A 10 -18.88 -15.00 -15.94
N PRO A 11 -19.54 -14.66 -17.06
CA PRO A 11 -19.12 -13.56 -17.92
C PRO A 11 -19.24 -12.20 -17.22
N ALA A 12 -20.29 -11.99 -16.41
CA ALA A 12 -20.48 -10.75 -15.65
C ALA A 12 -19.37 -10.55 -14.60
N ILE A 13 -19.00 -11.62 -13.87
CA ILE A 13 -17.89 -11.60 -12.92
C ILE A 13 -16.57 -11.33 -13.65
N MET A 14 -16.32 -12.02 -14.77
CA MET A 14 -15.09 -11.82 -15.54
C MET A 14 -14.97 -10.38 -16.06
N LYS A 15 -16.08 -9.77 -16.50
CA LYS A 15 -16.09 -8.36 -16.90
C LYS A 15 -15.71 -7.45 -15.74
N PHE A 16 -16.23 -7.71 -14.53
CA PHE A 16 -15.88 -6.93 -13.33
C PHE A 16 -14.42 -7.13 -12.90
N VAL A 17 -13.95 -8.37 -12.85
CA VAL A 17 -12.57 -8.72 -12.46
C VAL A 17 -11.54 -8.15 -13.43
N ASN A 18 -11.89 -8.08 -14.71
CA ASN A 18 -11.04 -7.48 -15.75
C ASN A 18 -11.17 -5.95 -15.83
N THR A 19 -11.91 -5.30 -14.93
CA THR A 19 -11.85 -3.83 -14.83
C THR A 19 -10.49 -3.41 -14.31
N LYS A 20 -9.99 -2.29 -14.82
CA LYS A 20 -8.68 -1.74 -14.45
C LYS A 20 -8.50 -1.54 -12.95
N ALA A 21 -9.53 -1.03 -12.27
CA ALA A 21 -9.48 -0.82 -10.82
C ALA A 21 -9.32 -2.13 -10.05
N ILE A 22 -10.05 -3.18 -10.44
CA ILE A 22 -9.96 -4.48 -9.75
C ILE A 22 -8.64 -5.18 -10.08
N MET A 23 -8.14 -5.07 -11.31
CA MET A 23 -6.81 -5.55 -11.67
C MET A 23 -5.70 -4.84 -10.89
N ALA A 24 -5.77 -3.51 -10.78
CA ALA A 24 -4.80 -2.72 -10.02
C ALA A 24 -4.84 -3.06 -8.53
N LEU A 25 -6.04 -3.24 -7.96
CA LEU A 25 -6.23 -3.71 -6.59
C LEU A 25 -5.57 -5.07 -6.39
N ARG A 26 -5.91 -6.05 -7.25
CA ARG A 26 -5.40 -7.40 -7.18
C ARG A 26 -3.87 -7.43 -7.26
N ASN A 27 -3.30 -6.78 -8.27
CA ASN A 27 -1.87 -6.76 -8.50
C ASN A 27 -1.13 -5.95 -7.43
N GLY A 28 -1.73 -4.86 -6.96
CA GLY A 28 -1.17 -4.00 -5.92
C GLY A 28 -1.06 -4.71 -4.57
N ILE A 29 -2.08 -5.48 -4.17
CA ILE A 29 -2.06 -6.26 -2.93
C ILE A 29 -1.01 -7.38 -2.99
N ILE A 30 -0.65 -7.90 -4.16
CA ILE A 30 0.39 -8.95 -4.26
C ILE A 30 1.74 -8.45 -3.73
N TYR A 31 2.04 -7.14 -3.79
CA TYR A 31 3.26 -6.57 -3.21
C TYR A 31 3.34 -6.72 -1.68
N THR A 32 2.22 -6.99 -0.99
CA THR A 32 2.23 -7.25 0.45
C THR A 32 2.59 -8.70 0.78
N MET A 33 2.53 -9.63 -0.19
CA MET A 33 2.78 -11.06 0.06
C MET A 33 4.18 -11.34 0.62
N PRO A 34 5.28 -10.81 0.05
CA PRO A 34 6.61 -11.04 0.61
C PRO A 34 6.74 -10.56 2.06
N LEU A 35 6.12 -9.41 2.39
CA LEU A 35 6.11 -8.87 3.75
C LEU A 35 5.38 -9.81 4.71
N THR A 36 4.19 -10.29 4.32
CA THR A 36 3.42 -11.23 5.15
C THR A 36 4.15 -12.56 5.36
N ILE A 37 4.84 -13.08 4.35
CA ILE A 37 5.60 -14.33 4.46
C ILE A 37 6.75 -14.15 5.45
N ILE A 38 7.55 -13.09 5.29
CA ILE A 38 8.68 -12.80 6.20
C ILE A 38 8.16 -12.60 7.62
N GLY A 39 7.15 -11.74 7.82
CA GLY A 39 6.58 -11.48 9.14
C GLY A 39 6.06 -12.74 9.82
N SER A 40 5.41 -13.63 9.06
CA SER A 40 4.84 -14.88 9.59
C SER A 40 5.92 -15.85 10.07
N VAL A 41 7.04 -15.96 9.36
CA VAL A 41 8.16 -16.84 9.77
C VAL A 41 8.68 -16.42 11.14
N PHE A 42 8.96 -15.12 11.33
CA PHE A 42 9.45 -14.61 12.60
C PHE A 42 8.41 -14.68 13.71
N LEU A 43 7.13 -14.46 13.40
CA LEU A 43 6.04 -14.62 14.37
C LEU A 43 5.92 -16.07 14.87
N ILE A 44 6.00 -17.05 13.97
CA ILE A 44 5.95 -18.48 14.34
C ILE A 44 7.14 -18.87 15.21
N LEU A 45 8.33 -18.35 14.90
CA LEU A 45 9.53 -18.64 15.69
C LEU A 45 9.47 -17.97 17.08
N ALA A 46 8.93 -16.75 17.18
CA ALA A 46 8.77 -16.04 18.45
C ALA A 46 7.68 -16.66 19.33
N CYS A 47 6.59 -17.13 18.73
CA CYS A 47 5.47 -17.79 19.40
C CYS A 47 5.50 -19.32 19.23
N PHE A 48 6.69 -19.91 19.20
CA PHE A 48 6.84 -21.34 18.94
C PHE A 48 6.11 -22.16 20.03
N PRO A 49 5.32 -23.19 19.68
CA PRO A 49 4.43 -23.88 20.65
C PRO A 49 5.18 -24.72 21.69
N TYR A 50 6.51 -24.77 21.66
CA TYR A 50 7.35 -25.48 22.60
C TYR A 50 8.20 -24.49 23.42
N GLN A 51 7.84 -24.34 24.69
CA GLN A 51 8.38 -23.31 25.60
C GLN A 51 9.93 -23.28 25.69
N PRO A 52 10.64 -24.42 25.77
CA PRO A 52 12.10 -24.39 25.87
C PRO A 52 12.81 -23.77 24.65
N VAL A 53 12.19 -23.80 23.47
CA VAL A 53 12.74 -23.13 22.27
C VAL A 53 12.58 -21.61 22.38
N VAL A 54 11.44 -21.14 22.90
CA VAL A 54 11.20 -19.72 23.16
C VAL A 54 12.16 -19.20 24.24
N ASP A 55 12.37 -19.96 25.31
CA ASP A 55 13.28 -19.60 26.40
C ASP A 55 14.75 -19.56 25.91
N TRP A 56 15.12 -20.44 24.97
CA TRP A 56 16.42 -20.39 24.30
C TRP A 56 16.59 -19.10 23.50
N PHE A 57 15.58 -18.69 22.72
CA PHE A 57 15.60 -17.42 22.00
C PHE A 57 15.62 -16.21 22.94
N ALA A 58 14.90 -16.28 24.07
CA ALA A 58 14.91 -15.26 25.11
C ALA A 58 16.31 -15.10 25.73
N SER A 59 17.01 -16.21 25.99
CA SER A 59 18.37 -16.20 26.56
C SER A 59 19.40 -15.50 25.67
N MET A 60 19.12 -15.38 24.36
CA MET A 60 19.95 -14.69 23.37
C MET A 60 19.47 -13.28 23.05
N ASN A 61 18.44 -12.76 23.73
CA ASN A 61 17.76 -11.48 23.43
C ASN A 61 17.24 -11.38 21.98
N LEU A 62 16.89 -12.52 21.35
CA LEU A 62 16.41 -12.53 19.98
C LEU A 62 14.90 -12.26 19.87
N LEU A 63 14.13 -12.53 20.93
CA LEU A 63 12.67 -12.38 20.89
C LEU A 63 12.23 -10.96 20.50
N ASP A 64 12.80 -9.92 21.12
CA ASP A 64 12.46 -8.53 20.81
C ASP A 64 12.76 -8.19 19.34
N SER A 65 13.87 -8.67 18.82
CA SER A 65 14.23 -8.50 17.41
C SER A 65 13.24 -9.19 16.48
N MET A 66 12.78 -10.38 16.85
CA MET A 66 11.80 -11.15 16.05
C MET A 66 10.43 -10.45 16.06
N PHE A 67 9.96 -9.97 17.20
CA PHE A 67 8.74 -9.16 17.28
C PHE A 67 8.86 -7.83 16.53
N ASN A 68 10.04 -7.20 16.53
CA ASN A 68 10.29 -6.01 15.72
C ASN A 68 10.16 -6.29 14.22
N VAL A 69 10.65 -7.44 13.73
CA VAL A 69 10.47 -7.85 12.32
C VAL A 69 8.98 -8.07 12.02
N THR A 70 8.23 -8.70 12.91
CA THR A 70 6.78 -8.88 12.76
C THR A 70 6.07 -7.53 12.71
N GLY A 71 6.39 -6.58 13.59
CA GLY A 71 5.82 -5.23 13.55
C GLY A 71 6.19 -4.48 12.27
N ALA A 72 7.46 -4.53 11.86
CA ALA A 72 7.94 -3.88 10.65
C ALA A 72 7.40 -4.49 9.33
N THR A 73 6.70 -5.63 9.39
CA THR A 73 6.10 -6.27 8.22
C THR A 73 4.58 -6.17 8.24
N PHE A 74 3.92 -6.60 9.33
CA PHE A 74 2.46 -6.59 9.43
C PHE A 74 1.88 -5.19 9.66
N ASP A 75 2.56 -4.33 10.42
CA ASP A 75 2.05 -3.00 10.75
C ASP A 75 2.19 -2.01 9.59
N ILE A 76 2.80 -2.40 8.46
CA ILE A 76 2.97 -1.53 7.28
C ILE A 76 2.25 -2.05 6.04
N LEU A 77 1.41 -3.07 6.18
CA LEU A 77 0.74 -3.70 5.03
C LEU A 77 -0.16 -2.73 4.25
N ALA A 78 -0.85 -1.82 4.93
CA ALA A 78 -1.67 -0.81 4.25
C ALA A 78 -0.81 0.19 3.47
N ILE A 79 0.38 0.53 3.97
CA ILE A 79 1.35 1.37 3.26
C ILE A 79 1.81 0.67 1.97
N ALA A 80 2.20 -0.60 2.08
CA ALA A 80 2.62 -1.37 0.91
C ALA A 80 1.47 -1.52 -0.11
N ALA A 81 0.25 -1.75 0.38
CA ALA A 81 -0.94 -1.86 -0.46
C ALA A 81 -1.27 -0.54 -1.19
N VAL A 82 -1.31 0.61 -0.50
CA VAL A 82 -1.68 1.88 -1.16
C VAL A 82 -0.71 2.24 -2.29
N ILE A 83 0.59 2.08 -2.04
CA ILE A 83 1.64 2.32 -3.04
C ILE A 83 1.48 1.35 -4.20
N GLY A 84 1.33 0.05 -3.91
CA GLY A 84 1.20 -1.00 -4.92
C GLY A 84 -0.02 -0.82 -5.82
N ILE A 85 -1.17 -0.46 -5.24
CA ILE A 85 -2.43 -0.28 -5.96
C ILE A 85 -2.35 0.93 -6.90
N ALA A 86 -1.87 2.08 -6.40
CA ALA A 86 -1.70 3.27 -7.25
C ALA A 86 -0.67 3.02 -8.36
N TYR A 87 0.43 2.35 -8.02
CA TYR A 87 1.46 1.98 -8.98
C TYR A 87 0.90 1.10 -10.11
N GLU A 88 0.21 0.01 -9.78
CA GLU A 88 -0.35 -0.89 -10.80
C GLU A 88 -1.46 -0.22 -11.62
N TYR A 89 -2.23 0.68 -11.01
CA TYR A 89 -3.26 1.45 -11.73
C TYR A 89 -2.63 2.32 -12.83
N VAL A 90 -1.61 3.11 -12.49
CA VAL A 90 -0.96 4.02 -13.44
C VAL A 90 -0.11 3.26 -14.46
N LYS A 91 0.51 2.16 -14.04
CA LYS A 91 1.24 1.26 -14.94
C LYS A 91 0.31 0.61 -15.97
N ALA A 92 -0.92 0.25 -15.59
CA ALA A 92 -1.94 -0.23 -16.52
C ALA A 92 -2.40 0.85 -17.53
N GLU A 93 -2.06 2.12 -17.30
CA GLU A 93 -2.28 3.23 -18.24
C GLU A 93 -1.07 3.51 -19.14
N GLY A 94 0.04 2.79 -18.98
CA GLY A 94 1.28 3.01 -19.72
C GLY A 94 2.05 4.27 -19.29
N LEU A 95 1.81 4.75 -18.07
CA LEU A 95 2.38 6.00 -17.55
C LEU A 95 3.45 5.74 -16.47
N PRO A 96 4.35 6.71 -16.19
CA PRO A 96 5.31 6.61 -15.09
C PRO A 96 4.60 6.48 -13.73
N ALA A 97 4.69 5.29 -13.14
CA ALA A 97 3.84 4.89 -12.01
C ALA A 97 4.44 5.10 -10.61
N LEU A 98 5.76 5.18 -10.48
CA LEU A 98 6.43 5.30 -9.18
C LEU A 98 5.97 6.54 -8.40
N ASN A 99 5.89 7.68 -9.07
CA ASN A 99 5.47 8.94 -8.45
C ASN A 99 4.02 8.87 -7.95
N ALA A 100 3.13 8.19 -8.68
CA ALA A 100 1.75 7.98 -8.23
C ALA A 100 1.68 7.12 -6.96
N GLY A 101 2.52 6.09 -6.87
CA GLY A 101 2.66 5.27 -5.66
C GLY A 101 3.09 6.11 -4.46
N ILE A 102 4.13 6.93 -4.62
CA ILE A 102 4.64 7.81 -3.54
C ILE A 102 3.58 8.85 -3.13
N ILE A 103 2.91 9.50 -4.09
CA ILE A 103 1.84 10.46 -3.81
C ILE A 103 0.70 9.78 -3.04
N SER A 104 0.30 8.57 -3.45
CA SER A 104 -0.78 7.84 -2.77
C SER A 104 -0.46 7.51 -1.31
N PHE A 105 0.81 7.22 -1.00
CA PHE A 105 1.27 7.05 0.37
C PHE A 105 1.16 8.33 1.19
N VAL A 106 1.57 9.46 0.62
CA VAL A 106 1.46 10.77 1.30
C VAL A 106 -0.02 11.12 1.53
N CYS A 107 -0.89 10.95 0.53
CA CYS A 107 -2.34 11.15 0.67
C CYS A 107 -2.93 10.25 1.77
N PHE A 108 -2.49 8.99 1.86
CA PHE A 108 -2.91 8.07 2.89
C PHE A 108 -2.52 8.55 4.31
N LEU A 109 -1.31 9.08 4.48
CA LEU A 109 -0.88 9.65 5.75
C LEU A 109 -1.63 10.95 6.11
N ILE A 110 -1.95 11.79 5.13
CA ILE A 110 -2.72 13.03 5.34
C ILE A 110 -4.13 12.74 5.86
N LEU A 111 -4.74 11.66 5.39
CA LEU A 111 -6.09 11.25 5.81
C LEU A 111 -6.11 10.60 7.20
N GLN A 112 -4.95 10.32 7.78
CA GLN A 112 -4.85 9.71 9.09
C GLN A 112 -4.67 10.79 10.16
N ASP A 113 -5.27 10.58 11.34
CA ASP A 113 -5.01 11.44 12.50
C ASP A 113 -3.53 11.32 12.91
N GLY A 114 -2.82 12.45 12.84
CA GLY A 114 -1.42 12.58 13.26
C GLY A 114 -1.23 12.72 14.78
N SER A 115 -2.26 12.39 15.57
CA SER A 115 -2.21 12.44 17.03
C SER A 115 -2.70 11.13 17.63
N VAL A 116 -2.08 10.72 18.73
CA VAL A 116 -2.49 9.57 19.54
C VAL A 116 -2.62 9.99 20.99
N LEU A 117 -3.60 9.44 21.71
CA LEU A 117 -3.74 9.68 23.14
C LEU A 117 -2.74 8.79 23.89
N ASP A 118 -1.97 9.38 24.81
CA ASP A 118 -1.12 8.66 25.73
C ASP A 118 -1.96 8.00 26.85
N ALA A 119 -1.34 7.15 27.67
CA ALA A 119 -1.95 6.46 28.81
C ALA A 119 -2.62 7.42 29.82
N ASN A 120 -2.18 8.68 29.86
CA ASN A 120 -2.75 9.73 30.72
C ASN A 120 -3.88 10.54 30.05
N GLY A 121 -4.22 10.24 28.79
CA GLY A 121 -5.23 10.95 28.01
C GLY A 121 -4.71 12.20 27.27
N ASP A 122 -3.42 12.50 27.36
CA ASP A 122 -2.79 13.62 26.67
C ASP A 122 -2.56 13.29 25.19
N ALA A 123 -2.85 14.23 24.30
CA ALA A 123 -2.63 14.06 22.86
C ALA A 123 -1.14 14.27 22.50
N VAL A 124 -0.50 13.21 22.04
CA VAL A 124 0.85 13.25 21.46
C VAL A 124 0.70 13.46 19.95
N GLY A 125 1.09 14.64 19.48
CA GLY A 125 1.08 14.98 18.05
C GLY A 125 2.36 14.55 17.31
N GLY A 126 2.29 14.53 15.98
CA GLY A 126 3.44 14.22 15.12
C GLY A 126 3.78 12.74 15.04
N VAL A 127 2.82 11.87 15.36
CA VAL A 127 3.02 10.41 15.40
C VAL A 127 2.23 9.74 14.28
N ILE A 128 2.88 8.81 13.58
CA ILE A 128 2.19 7.88 12.69
C ILE A 128 1.70 6.71 13.54
N ASN A 129 0.39 6.61 13.72
CA ASN A 129 -0.21 5.50 14.44
C ASN A 129 -0.13 4.20 13.60
N LYS A 130 0.76 3.30 14.02
CA LYS A 130 1.00 2.01 13.37
C LYS A 130 -0.25 1.12 13.28
N ALA A 131 -1.23 1.32 14.15
CA ALA A 131 -2.48 0.56 14.11
C ALA A 131 -3.23 0.75 12.79
N TRP A 132 -3.12 1.93 12.17
CA TRP A 132 -3.79 2.27 10.91
C TRP A 132 -2.93 1.96 9.68
N THR A 133 -1.61 1.85 9.82
CA THR A 133 -0.72 1.51 8.69
C THR A 133 -0.66 0.00 8.42
N GLY A 134 -1.18 -0.82 9.33
CA GLY A 134 -1.32 -2.27 9.19
C GLY A 134 -2.70 -2.69 8.66
N GLY A 135 -3.19 -3.85 9.10
CA GLY A 135 -4.45 -4.40 8.62
C GLY A 135 -5.69 -3.50 8.79
N LYS A 136 -5.75 -2.65 9.83
CA LYS A 136 -6.95 -1.82 10.08
C LYS A 136 -7.17 -0.74 9.02
N GLY A 137 -6.10 -0.14 8.47
CA GLY A 137 -6.23 0.90 7.43
C GLY A 137 -6.30 0.35 6.01
N MET A 138 -6.36 -0.97 5.81
CA MET A 138 -6.32 -1.58 4.48
C MET A 138 -7.44 -1.08 3.56
N ILE A 139 -8.66 -0.89 4.08
CA ILE A 139 -9.78 -0.38 3.29
C ILE A 139 -9.51 1.06 2.83
N CYS A 140 -9.01 1.91 3.73
CA CYS A 140 -8.61 3.27 3.39
C CYS A 140 -7.49 3.27 2.33
N ALA A 141 -6.45 2.46 2.51
CA ALA A 141 -5.37 2.30 1.54
C ALA A 141 -5.86 1.89 0.14
N ILE A 142 -6.82 0.96 0.06
CA ILE A 142 -7.42 0.54 -1.21
C ILE A 142 -8.14 1.72 -1.89
N LEU A 143 -9.00 2.44 -1.14
CA LEU A 143 -9.75 3.56 -1.69
C LEU A 143 -8.83 4.68 -2.17
N VAL A 144 -7.85 5.06 -1.34
CA VAL A 144 -6.87 6.10 -1.65
C VAL A 144 -6.02 5.70 -2.86
N GLY A 145 -5.51 4.47 -2.89
CA GLY A 145 -4.66 4.00 -4.00
C GLY A 145 -5.38 4.03 -5.35
N LEU A 146 -6.66 3.64 -5.37
CA LEU A 146 -7.48 3.69 -6.59
C LEU A 146 -7.82 5.13 -7.01
N VAL A 147 -8.22 5.98 -6.06
CA VAL A 147 -8.59 7.38 -6.33
C VAL A 147 -7.38 8.16 -6.84
N VAL A 148 -6.23 8.05 -6.16
CA VAL A 148 -4.99 8.71 -6.56
C VAL A 148 -4.51 8.17 -7.90
N GLY A 149 -4.54 6.85 -8.12
CA GLY A 149 -4.18 6.25 -9.41
C GLY A 149 -5.05 6.79 -10.56
N TYR A 150 -6.35 6.94 -10.35
CA TYR A 150 -7.28 7.51 -11.32
C TYR A 150 -7.00 8.98 -11.61
N ILE A 151 -6.92 9.82 -10.55
CA ILE A 151 -6.70 11.26 -10.66
C ILE A 151 -5.35 11.54 -11.33
N TYR A 152 -4.28 10.90 -10.86
CA TYR A 152 -2.94 11.05 -11.43
C TYR A 152 -2.90 10.72 -12.93
N SER A 153 -3.51 9.60 -13.31
CA SER A 153 -3.61 9.19 -14.72
C SER A 153 -4.41 10.19 -15.56
N TRP A 154 -5.47 10.77 -14.99
CA TRP A 154 -6.31 11.76 -15.67
C TRP A 154 -5.54 13.06 -15.96
N PHE A 155 -4.79 13.59 -14.99
CA PHE A 155 -3.98 14.80 -15.17
C PHE A 155 -2.91 14.62 -16.26
N ILE A 156 -2.19 13.49 -16.25
CA ILE A 156 -1.13 13.23 -17.24
C ILE A 156 -1.73 13.08 -18.65
N LYS A 157 -2.85 12.36 -18.79
CA LYS A 157 -3.52 12.19 -20.08
C LYS A 157 -4.07 13.50 -20.65
N LYS A 158 -4.40 14.46 -19.80
CA LYS A 158 -4.84 15.80 -20.20
C LYS A 158 -3.68 16.77 -20.46
N ASP A 159 -2.42 16.29 -20.40
CA ASP A 159 -1.19 17.10 -20.55
C ASP A 159 -1.13 18.28 -19.57
N ILE A 160 -1.79 18.15 -18.41
CA ILE A 160 -1.76 19.13 -17.33
C ILE A 160 -0.50 18.86 -16.50
N ARG A 161 0.65 19.22 -17.05
CA ARG A 161 1.97 19.00 -16.46
C ARG A 161 2.91 20.16 -16.73
N ILE A 162 3.92 20.32 -15.88
CA ILE A 162 5.00 21.27 -16.12
C ILE A 162 5.88 20.73 -17.25
N LYS A 163 5.90 21.44 -18.39
CA LYS A 163 6.69 21.06 -19.56
C LYS A 163 8.14 21.51 -19.38
N MET A 164 9.07 20.56 -19.48
CA MET A 164 10.50 20.84 -19.40
C MET A 164 11.11 21.03 -20.80
N PRO A 165 12.15 21.88 -20.95
CA PRO A 165 12.90 22.02 -22.20
C PRO A 165 13.59 20.72 -22.62
N ALA A 166 13.90 20.59 -23.92
CA ALA A 166 14.73 19.50 -24.43
C ALA A 166 16.15 19.59 -23.84
N GLY A 167 16.58 18.58 -23.10
CA GLY A 167 17.89 18.54 -22.43
C GLY A 167 17.82 18.17 -20.94
N VAL A 168 16.63 18.13 -20.34
CA VAL A 168 16.43 17.71 -18.95
C VAL A 168 16.28 16.18 -18.87
N PRO A 169 17.01 15.47 -17.97
CA PRO A 169 16.89 14.02 -17.80
C PRO A 169 15.45 13.57 -17.49
N GLU A 170 15.04 12.42 -18.04
CA GLU A 170 13.66 11.90 -17.89
C GLU A 170 13.21 11.77 -16.43
N GLY A 171 14.11 11.41 -15.51
CA GLY A 171 13.81 11.34 -14.08
C GLY A 171 13.33 12.68 -13.50
N VAL A 172 13.95 13.78 -13.91
CA VAL A 172 13.57 15.13 -13.48
C VAL A 172 12.25 15.53 -14.13
N VAL A 173 12.07 15.25 -15.42
CA VAL A 173 10.80 15.51 -16.13
C VAL A 173 9.64 14.79 -15.45
N ASN A 174 9.82 13.53 -15.04
CA ASN A 174 8.79 12.75 -14.36
C ASN A 174 8.45 13.31 -12.97
N SER A 175 9.44 13.75 -12.18
CA SER A 175 9.19 14.37 -10.87
C SER A 175 8.41 15.68 -10.97
N PHE A 176 8.73 16.55 -11.94
CA PHE A 176 8.00 17.79 -12.16
C PHE A 176 6.63 17.58 -12.82
N THR A 177 6.49 16.55 -13.65
CA THR A 177 5.20 16.12 -14.20
C THR A 177 4.26 15.64 -13.10
N ALA A 178 4.80 15.01 -12.06
CA ALA A 178 4.04 14.55 -10.89
C ALA A 178 3.65 15.66 -9.90
N LEU A 179 4.23 16.86 -10.02
CA LEU A 179 4.01 17.96 -9.06
C LEU A 179 2.56 18.48 -9.09
N ILE A 180 2.00 18.72 -10.27
CA ILE A 180 0.62 19.20 -10.40
C ILE A 180 -0.38 18.12 -9.95
N PRO A 181 -0.29 16.86 -10.43
CA PRO A 181 -1.13 15.78 -9.91
C PRO A 181 -1.02 15.55 -8.40
N GLY A 182 0.16 15.74 -7.81
CA GLY A 182 0.38 15.52 -6.37
C GLY A 182 -0.07 16.66 -5.46
N SER A 183 -0.44 17.80 -6.03
CA SER A 183 -0.94 18.96 -5.28
C SER A 183 -2.45 18.92 -4.97
N TYR A 184 -3.16 17.88 -5.44
CA TYR A 184 -4.62 17.71 -5.31
C TYR A 184 -5.01 16.31 -4.84
#